data_AF-A0A379SMH9-F1
#
_entry.id   AF-A0A379SMH9-F1
#
_cell.length_a   1.000
_cell.length_b   1.000
_cell.length_c   1.000
_cell.angle_alpha   90.00
_cell.angle_beta   90.00
_cell.angle_gamma   90.00
#
_symmetry.space_group_name_H-M   'P 1'
#
loop_
_entity.id
_entity.type
_entity.pdbx_description
1 polymer ?
#
loop_
_entity_poly.entity_id
_entity_poly.type
_entity_poly.pdbx_seq_one_letter_code
_entity_poly.pdbx_strand_id
1 'polypeptide(L)'
;MKPFRRLVAARKLLAYHDRSDGGLLVTLAEMAFAGHCGVQVDIAALGDDHLAALFNEELGGVIQVRAEDRDAVEALLAQYGLADCVHYLGQALAGDRFVITAHDQTVFSESRTTLRVWWAETTWQMQRLRDNPQCADQEHEEKANDADPGLNVKLSFDINEDIAAPYIATGARPKVAVLREQGVNSHVEMAAAFHRAGFDAIDVHMSDLLGGRIGLGNFQALVACGGFSYGDVLGAGEGWAKSILFNPPSTRRV
;
A
#
# COMPACT_ATOMS: atom_id res chain seq x y z
N MET A 1 -10.01 -21.01 -7.33
CA MET A 1 -9.40 -19.91 -8.12
C MET A 1 -10.26 -19.35 -9.28
N LYS A 2 -10.95 -20.15 -10.10
CA LYS A 2 -11.76 -19.64 -11.24
C LYS A 2 -12.92 -18.68 -10.86
N PRO A 3 -13.77 -18.94 -9.82
CA PRO A 3 -14.84 -18.01 -9.46
C PRO A 3 -14.31 -16.65 -9.01
N PHE A 4 -13.27 -16.66 -8.18
CA PHE A 4 -12.68 -15.45 -7.63
C PHE A 4 -12.11 -14.52 -8.71
N ARG A 5 -11.37 -15.07 -9.68
CA ARG A 5 -10.89 -14.29 -10.85
C ARG A 5 -12.04 -13.65 -11.63
N ARG A 6 -13.19 -14.32 -11.73
CA ARG A 6 -14.37 -13.79 -12.43
C ARG A 6 -15.00 -12.64 -11.66
N LEU A 7 -15.13 -12.76 -10.34
CA LEU A 7 -15.62 -11.69 -9.46
C LEU A 7 -14.72 -10.45 -9.49
N VAL A 8 -13.40 -10.67 -9.48
CA VAL A 8 -12.38 -9.60 -9.62
C VAL A 8 -12.50 -8.91 -10.98
N ALA A 9 -12.54 -9.68 -12.07
CA ALA A 9 -12.65 -9.14 -13.43
C ALA A 9 -13.97 -8.35 -13.62
N ALA A 10 -15.06 -8.81 -13.00
CA ALA A 10 -16.36 -8.15 -13.03
C ALA A 10 -16.51 -7.00 -12.01
N ARG A 11 -15.46 -6.69 -11.21
CA ARG A 11 -15.46 -5.63 -10.17
C ARG A 11 -16.63 -5.76 -9.17
N LYS A 12 -16.97 -7.02 -8.82
CA LYS A 12 -18.07 -7.35 -7.89
C LYS A 12 -17.63 -7.43 -6.42
N LEU A 13 -16.32 -7.45 -6.16
CA LEU A 13 -15.77 -7.43 -4.81
C LEU A 13 -15.45 -5.98 -4.39
N LEU A 14 -15.87 -5.61 -3.18
CA LEU A 14 -15.42 -4.40 -2.49
C LEU A 14 -14.13 -4.67 -1.72
N ALA A 15 -14.05 -5.81 -1.04
CA ALA A 15 -12.89 -6.24 -0.27
C ALA A 15 -12.80 -7.77 -0.24
N TYR A 16 -11.62 -8.27 0.10
CA TYR A 16 -11.36 -9.68 0.36
C TYR A 16 -10.24 -9.83 1.37
N HIS A 17 -10.39 -10.79 2.26
CA HIS A 17 -9.32 -11.26 3.12
C HIS A 17 -9.44 -12.77 3.31
N ASP A 18 -8.36 -13.51 3.15
CA ASP A 18 -8.35 -14.94 3.37
C ASP A 18 -8.32 -15.31 4.86
N ARG A 19 -8.61 -16.57 5.13
CA ARG A 19 -8.48 -17.17 6.45
C ARG A 19 -7.16 -17.94 6.53
N SER A 20 -6.39 -17.64 7.56
CA SER A 20 -5.09 -18.21 7.87
C SER A 20 -4.93 -18.29 9.39
N ASP A 21 -3.75 -17.96 9.94
CA ASP A 21 -3.46 -17.94 11.38
C ASP A 21 -4.52 -17.14 12.15
N GLY A 22 -5.10 -17.75 13.19
CA GLY A 22 -6.13 -17.12 14.04
C GLY A 22 -7.56 -17.16 13.49
N GLY A 23 -7.77 -17.76 12.32
CA GLY A 23 -9.08 -18.14 11.81
C GLY A 23 -9.97 -16.96 11.37
N LEU A 24 -11.28 -17.21 11.31
CA LEU A 24 -12.28 -16.24 10.87
C LEU A 24 -12.30 -14.99 11.75
N LEU A 25 -12.00 -15.14 13.05
CA LEU A 25 -11.91 -14.02 13.98
C LEU A 25 -10.87 -13.00 13.50
N VAL A 26 -9.65 -13.45 13.22
CA VAL A 26 -8.56 -12.57 12.77
C VAL A 26 -8.87 -12.00 11.39
N THR A 27 -9.39 -12.80 10.46
CA THR A 27 -9.80 -12.32 9.13
C THR A 27 -10.75 -11.13 9.24
N LEU A 28 -11.81 -11.24 10.04
CA LEU A 28 -12.80 -10.17 10.24
C LEU A 28 -12.20 -8.98 10.98
N ALA A 29 -11.39 -9.22 12.02
CA ALA A 29 -10.76 -8.16 12.80
C ALA A 29 -9.84 -7.30 11.91
N GLU A 30 -8.97 -7.93 11.12
CA GLU A 30 -8.05 -7.23 10.22
C GLU A 30 -8.77 -6.52 9.06
N MET A 31 -9.88 -7.08 8.54
CA MET A 31 -10.75 -6.34 7.62
C MET A 31 -11.34 -5.08 8.27
N ALA A 32 -11.79 -5.18 9.53
CA ALA A 32 -12.33 -4.06 10.28
C ALA A 32 -11.26 -3.00 10.60
N PHE A 33 -10.01 -3.41 10.88
CA PHE A 33 -8.87 -2.53 11.07
C PHE A 33 -8.53 -1.77 9.80
N ALA A 34 -8.43 -2.47 8.66
CA ALA A 34 -8.11 -1.87 7.37
C ALA A 34 -9.21 -0.93 6.87
N GLY A 35 -10.48 -1.26 7.14
CA GLY A 35 -11.64 -0.43 6.78
C GLY A 35 -11.95 0.69 7.78
N HIS A 36 -11.23 0.76 8.90
CA HIS A 36 -11.51 1.66 10.03
C HIS A 36 -13.00 1.75 10.38
N CYS A 37 -13.61 0.57 10.56
CA CYS A 37 -15.05 0.43 10.76
C CYS A 37 -15.37 -0.76 11.67
N GLY A 38 -16.64 -0.90 12.03
CA GLY A 38 -17.17 -2.02 12.79
C GLY A 38 -17.71 -3.12 11.89
N VAL A 39 -18.03 -4.26 12.51
CA VAL A 39 -18.72 -5.38 11.86
C VAL A 39 -19.84 -5.88 12.75
N GLN A 40 -20.94 -6.27 12.11
CA GLN A 40 -22.02 -7.02 12.73
C GLN A 40 -22.19 -8.30 11.94
N VAL A 41 -21.79 -9.43 12.54
CA VAL A 41 -21.85 -10.75 11.90
C VAL A 41 -22.58 -11.76 12.79
N ASP A 42 -23.23 -12.72 12.14
CA ASP A 42 -23.85 -13.88 12.75
C ASP A 42 -23.16 -15.17 12.28
N ILE A 43 -22.82 -16.05 13.23
CA ILE A 43 -22.09 -17.30 12.97
C ILE A 43 -22.94 -18.56 13.21
N ALA A 44 -24.25 -18.44 13.42
CA ALA A 44 -25.10 -19.59 13.73
C ALA A 44 -25.08 -20.68 12.64
N ALA A 45 -24.90 -20.27 11.38
CA ALA A 45 -24.80 -21.21 10.25
C ALA A 45 -23.48 -22.00 10.19
N LEU A 46 -22.50 -21.70 11.06
CA LEU A 46 -21.17 -22.31 11.06
C LEU A 46 -21.03 -23.47 12.06
N GLY A 47 -22.10 -23.81 12.77
CA GLY A 47 -22.15 -24.89 13.76
C GLY A 47 -22.21 -24.41 15.21
N ASP A 48 -22.59 -25.31 16.12
CA ASP A 48 -22.82 -25.00 17.54
C ASP A 48 -21.53 -24.74 18.34
N ASP A 49 -20.38 -25.23 17.85
CA ASP A 49 -19.06 -24.96 18.45
C ASP A 49 -18.51 -23.64 17.94
N HIS A 50 -18.87 -22.55 18.61
CA HIS A 50 -18.46 -21.20 18.23
C HIS A 50 -16.93 -21.00 18.27
N LEU A 51 -16.23 -21.68 19.17
CA LEU A 51 -14.77 -21.56 19.26
C LEU A 51 -14.13 -22.19 18.03
N ALA A 52 -14.54 -23.40 17.68
CA ALA A 52 -14.08 -24.06 16.46
C ALA A 52 -14.44 -23.23 15.22
N ALA A 53 -15.66 -22.71 15.10
CA ALA A 53 -16.10 -21.90 13.97
C ALA A 53 -15.24 -20.62 13.77
N LEU A 54 -14.84 -19.97 14.87
CA LEU A 54 -14.08 -18.72 14.82
C LEU A 54 -12.57 -18.92 14.64
N PHE A 55 -12.00 -19.97 15.24
CA PHE A 55 -10.54 -20.15 15.32
C PHE A 55 -9.99 -21.31 14.49
N ASN A 56 -10.83 -22.08 13.79
CA ASN A 56 -10.29 -23.01 12.78
C ASN A 56 -9.57 -22.23 11.68
N GLU A 57 -8.47 -22.82 11.19
CA GLU A 57 -7.61 -22.25 10.16
C GLU A 57 -7.82 -22.98 8.81
N GLU A 58 -9.03 -23.49 8.59
CA GLU A 58 -9.38 -24.12 7.31
C GLU A 58 -9.30 -23.09 6.18
N LEU A 59 -8.99 -23.54 4.97
CA LEU A 59 -8.92 -22.65 3.81
C LEU A 59 -10.25 -21.93 3.56
N GLY A 60 -10.17 -20.69 3.07
CA GLY A 60 -11.34 -19.86 2.80
C GLY A 60 -11.02 -18.38 2.95
N GLY A 61 -12.05 -17.59 3.20
CA GLY A 61 -11.93 -16.16 3.43
C GLY A 61 -13.28 -15.45 3.42
N VAL A 62 -13.24 -14.15 3.69
CA VAL A 62 -14.41 -13.28 3.67
C VAL A 62 -14.32 -12.38 2.44
N ILE A 63 -15.42 -12.30 1.69
CA ILE A 63 -15.61 -11.31 0.62
C ILE A 63 -16.64 -10.27 1.07
N GLN A 64 -16.33 -9.01 0.82
CA GLN A 64 -17.33 -7.95 0.94
C GLN A 64 -17.82 -7.58 -0.46
N VAL A 65 -19.14 -7.51 -0.63
CA VAL A 65 -19.80 -7.14 -1.89
C VAL A 65 -20.83 -6.04 -1.61
N ARG A 66 -21.29 -5.36 -2.67
CA ARG A 66 -22.43 -4.45 -2.52
C ARG A 66 -23.67 -5.28 -2.14
N ALA A 67 -24.55 -4.72 -1.32
CA ALA A 67 -25.78 -5.41 -0.91
C ALA A 67 -26.61 -5.86 -2.13
N GLU A 68 -26.75 -5.00 -3.15
CA GLU A 68 -27.45 -5.30 -4.40
C GLU A 68 -26.80 -6.41 -5.25
N ASP A 69 -25.51 -6.69 -5.03
CA ASP A 69 -24.75 -7.70 -5.77
C ASP A 69 -24.81 -9.08 -5.10
N ARG A 70 -25.35 -9.20 -3.88
CA ARG A 70 -25.30 -10.43 -3.06
C ARG A 70 -25.82 -11.66 -3.81
N ASP A 71 -27.07 -11.64 -4.26
CA ASP A 71 -27.71 -12.79 -4.89
C ASP A 71 -26.96 -13.24 -6.15
N ALA A 72 -26.48 -12.27 -6.95
CA ALA A 72 -25.73 -12.55 -8.16
C ALA A 72 -24.36 -13.19 -7.85
N VAL A 73 -23.71 -12.77 -6.76
CA VAL A 73 -22.44 -13.34 -6.32
C VAL A 73 -22.62 -14.73 -5.73
N GLU A 74 -23.63 -14.95 -4.88
CA GLU A 74 -23.99 -16.27 -4.34
C GLU A 74 -24.33 -17.25 -5.48
N ALA A 75 -25.16 -16.83 -6.44
CA ALA A 75 -25.49 -17.63 -7.62
C ALA A 75 -24.25 -17.96 -8.48
N LEU A 76 -23.32 -17.01 -8.62
CA LEU A 76 -22.06 -17.27 -9.32
C LEU A 76 -21.23 -18.31 -8.56
N LEU A 77 -21.09 -18.20 -7.24
CA LEU A 77 -20.34 -19.17 -6.43
C LEU A 77 -20.98 -20.57 -6.49
N ALA A 78 -22.31 -20.64 -6.48
CA ALA A 78 -23.06 -21.88 -6.64
C ALA A 78 -22.78 -22.57 -7.99
N GLN A 79 -22.61 -21.81 -9.09
CA GLN A 79 -22.22 -22.38 -10.40
C GLN A 79 -20.85 -23.08 -10.38
N TYR A 80 -20.01 -22.80 -9.40
CA TYR A 80 -18.72 -23.47 -9.19
C TYR A 80 -18.79 -24.55 -8.10
N GLY A 81 -19.98 -24.93 -7.64
CA GLY A 81 -20.18 -25.98 -6.64
C GLY A 81 -19.82 -25.56 -5.22
N LEU A 82 -19.81 -24.26 -4.92
CA LEU A 82 -19.42 -23.72 -3.62
C LEU A 82 -20.61 -23.31 -2.74
N ALA A 83 -21.85 -23.60 -3.15
CA ALA A 83 -23.05 -23.14 -2.45
C ALA A 83 -23.03 -23.49 -0.95
N ASP A 84 -22.66 -24.74 -0.62
CA ASP A 84 -22.64 -25.23 0.76
C ASP A 84 -21.45 -24.70 1.60
N CYS A 85 -20.48 -24.05 0.95
CA CYS A 85 -19.33 -23.41 1.61
C CYS A 85 -19.51 -21.89 1.73
N VAL A 86 -20.61 -21.34 1.23
CA VAL A 86 -20.89 -19.90 1.24
C VAL A 86 -21.89 -19.60 2.34
N HIS A 87 -21.47 -18.77 3.28
CA HIS A 87 -22.28 -18.33 4.39
C HIS A 87 -22.34 -16.82 4.40
N TYR A 88 -23.56 -16.27 4.39
CA TYR A 88 -23.74 -14.86 4.67
C TYR A 88 -23.54 -14.61 6.16
N LEU A 89 -22.53 -13.80 6.48
CA LEU A 89 -22.19 -13.47 7.86
C LEU A 89 -22.94 -12.21 8.34
N GLY A 90 -22.98 -11.16 7.52
CA GLY A 90 -23.50 -9.87 7.95
C GLY A 90 -22.92 -8.72 7.14
N GLN A 91 -22.60 -7.62 7.83
CA GLN A 91 -22.21 -6.35 7.21
C GLN A 91 -21.13 -5.60 7.99
N ALA A 92 -20.33 -4.82 7.27
CA ALA A 92 -19.50 -3.77 7.84
C ALA A 92 -20.35 -2.52 8.12
N LEU A 93 -20.10 -1.85 9.24
CA LEU A 93 -20.85 -0.68 9.70
C LEU A 93 -19.88 0.42 10.13
N ALA A 94 -20.24 1.69 9.91
CA ALA A 94 -19.46 2.79 10.45
C ALA A 94 -19.43 2.74 11.99
N GLY A 95 -18.34 3.22 12.60
CA GLY A 95 -18.13 3.23 14.04
C GLY A 95 -17.20 2.11 14.52
N ASP A 96 -17.18 1.88 15.83
CA ASP A 96 -16.09 1.15 16.50
C ASP A 96 -16.53 -0.19 17.13
N ARG A 97 -17.64 -0.78 16.69
CA ARG A 97 -18.13 -2.03 17.29
C ARG A 97 -17.77 -3.25 16.45
N PHE A 98 -17.10 -4.22 17.08
CA PHE A 98 -16.86 -5.55 16.53
C PHE A 98 -17.79 -6.54 17.23
N VAL A 99 -18.86 -6.96 16.54
CA VAL A 99 -19.94 -7.76 17.13
C VAL A 99 -20.15 -9.05 16.37
N ILE A 100 -20.09 -10.17 17.11
CA ILE A 100 -20.37 -11.51 16.65
C ILE A 100 -21.56 -12.07 17.45
N THR A 101 -22.62 -12.46 16.75
CA THR A 101 -23.81 -13.12 17.31
C THR A 101 -23.94 -14.55 16.81
N ALA A 102 -24.76 -15.34 17.49
CA ALA A 102 -25.33 -16.58 16.98
C ALA A 102 -26.82 -16.56 17.32
N HIS A 103 -27.66 -16.29 16.33
CA HIS A 103 -29.06 -15.92 16.52
C HIS A 103 -29.16 -14.69 17.45
N ASP A 104 -29.95 -14.77 18.53
CA ASP A 104 -30.15 -13.68 19.49
C ASP A 104 -29.06 -13.62 20.59
N GLN A 105 -28.07 -14.52 20.57
CA GLN A 105 -27.02 -14.57 21.57
C GLN A 105 -25.77 -13.82 21.08
N THR A 106 -25.28 -12.87 21.88
CA THR A 106 -23.94 -12.27 21.70
C THR A 106 -22.87 -13.30 22.06
N VAL A 107 -22.04 -13.67 21.08
CA VAL A 107 -20.90 -14.58 21.26
C VAL A 107 -19.66 -13.79 21.68
N PHE A 108 -19.39 -12.68 20.98
CA PHE A 108 -18.26 -11.80 21.26
C PHE A 108 -18.61 -10.36 20.87
N SER A 109 -18.25 -9.39 21.71
CA SER A 109 -18.48 -7.98 21.41
C SER A 109 -17.45 -7.09 22.07
N GLU A 110 -16.71 -6.32 21.28
CA GLU A 110 -15.66 -5.43 21.77
C GLU A 110 -15.56 -4.14 20.92
N SER A 111 -14.84 -3.14 21.43
CA SER A 111 -14.30 -2.04 20.64
C SER A 111 -13.31 -2.58 19.59
N ARG A 112 -13.52 -2.23 18.33
CA ARG A 112 -12.57 -2.55 17.25
C ARG A 112 -11.23 -1.86 17.48
N THR A 113 -11.23 -0.64 18.03
CA THR A 113 -10.02 0.08 18.46
C THR A 113 -9.24 -0.70 19.51
N THR A 114 -9.91 -1.22 20.55
CA THR A 114 -9.25 -2.07 21.57
C THR A 114 -8.57 -3.28 20.93
N LEU A 115 -9.26 -4.00 20.06
CA LEU A 115 -8.68 -5.16 19.34
C LEU A 115 -7.48 -4.75 18.47
N ARG A 116 -7.59 -3.62 17.77
CA ARG A 116 -6.55 -3.07 16.90
C ARG A 116 -5.30 -2.62 17.67
N VAL A 117 -5.47 -2.16 18.90
CA VAL A 117 -4.37 -1.79 19.81
C VAL A 117 -3.68 -3.06 20.32
N TRP A 118 -4.43 -4.05 20.83
CA TRP A 118 -3.86 -5.34 21.24
C TRP A 118 -3.07 -6.01 20.12
N TRP A 119 -3.63 -6.05 18.91
CA TRP A 119 -2.95 -6.60 17.73
C TRP A 119 -1.63 -5.87 17.42
N ALA A 120 -1.53 -4.57 17.73
CA ALA A 120 -0.34 -3.77 17.49
C ALA A 120 0.74 -3.87 18.59
N GLU A 121 0.44 -4.49 19.74
CA GLU A 121 1.37 -4.50 20.88
C GLU A 121 2.71 -5.16 20.55
N THR A 122 2.70 -6.23 19.76
CA THR A 122 3.95 -6.92 19.41
C THR A 122 4.84 -6.05 18.53
N THR A 123 4.28 -5.38 17.52
CA THR A 123 5.09 -4.46 16.69
C THR A 123 5.56 -3.25 17.51
N TRP A 124 4.72 -2.73 18.40
CA TRP A 124 5.10 -1.65 19.32
C TRP A 124 6.28 -2.04 20.20
N GLN A 125 6.22 -3.18 20.89
CA GLN A 125 7.31 -3.62 21.77
C GLN A 125 8.60 -3.86 21.00
N MET A 126 8.52 -4.45 19.80
CA MET A 126 9.69 -4.68 18.95
C MET A 126 10.31 -3.38 18.45
N GLN A 127 9.51 -2.43 17.97
CA GLN A 127 9.98 -1.10 17.56
C GLN A 127 10.59 -0.36 18.76
N ARG A 128 9.95 -0.42 19.93
CA ARG A 128 10.42 0.25 21.14
C ARG A 128 11.76 -0.28 21.64
N LEU A 129 12.02 -1.58 21.46
CA LEU A 129 13.31 -2.21 21.81
C LEU A 129 14.40 -1.93 20.78
N ARG A 130 14.05 -1.80 19.50
CA ARG A 130 14.98 -1.70 18.36
C ARG A 130 15.31 -0.25 17.98
N ASP A 131 14.31 0.61 17.98
CA ASP A 131 14.32 1.96 17.41
C ASP A 131 14.35 3.02 18.53
N ASN A 132 14.01 4.27 18.20
CA ASN A 132 13.78 5.28 19.23
C ASN A 132 12.45 4.99 19.94
N PRO A 133 12.44 4.69 21.25
CA PRO A 133 11.23 4.34 21.97
C PRO A 133 10.17 5.45 21.95
N GLN A 134 10.57 6.72 21.89
CA GLN A 134 9.61 7.82 21.78
C GLN A 134 8.82 7.75 20.46
N CYS A 135 9.47 7.41 19.35
CA CYS A 135 8.81 7.26 18.06
C CYS A 135 7.87 6.04 18.06
N ALA A 136 8.31 4.93 18.65
CA ALA A 136 7.49 3.72 18.78
C ALA A 136 6.25 3.95 19.66
N ASP A 137 6.41 4.65 20.78
CA ASP A 137 5.31 5.01 21.69
C ASP A 137 4.31 5.94 20.98
N GLN A 138 4.79 6.96 20.25
CA GLN A 138 3.95 7.83 19.42
C GLN A 138 3.18 7.07 18.33
N GLU A 139 3.85 6.19 17.57
CA GLU A 139 3.18 5.38 16.54
C GLU A 139 2.12 4.46 17.14
N HIS A 140 2.36 3.94 18.35
CA HIS A 140 1.40 3.07 19.03
C HIS A 140 0.19 3.83 19.60
N GLU A 141 0.42 4.96 20.26
CA GLU A 141 -0.65 5.76 20.87
C GLU A 141 -1.66 6.30 19.85
N GLU A 142 -1.18 6.73 18.67
CA GLU A 142 -2.07 7.22 17.59
C GLU A 142 -3.05 6.13 17.11
N LYS A 143 -2.69 4.85 17.22
CA LYS A 143 -3.56 3.72 16.84
C LYS A 143 -4.80 3.60 17.72
N ALA A 144 -4.79 4.20 18.91
CA ALA A 144 -5.92 4.22 19.84
C ALA A 144 -6.88 5.40 19.58
N ASN A 145 -6.52 6.34 18.70
CA ASN A 145 -7.35 7.49 18.37
C ASN A 145 -8.31 7.16 17.20
N ASP A 146 -9.53 6.74 17.54
CA ASP A 146 -10.55 6.39 16.53
C ASP A 146 -10.99 7.58 15.65
N ALA A 147 -10.69 8.81 16.06
CA ALA A 147 -10.98 10.01 15.27
C ALA A 147 -9.97 10.28 14.15
N ASP A 148 -8.91 9.48 14.00
CA ASP A 148 -7.98 9.56 12.87
C ASP A 148 -8.76 9.38 11.54
N PRO A 149 -8.81 10.40 10.66
CA PRO A 149 -9.50 10.31 9.37
C PRO A 149 -8.71 9.49 8.34
N GLY A 150 -7.50 9.04 8.68
CA GLY A 150 -6.56 8.41 7.77
C GLY A 150 -5.98 9.40 6.76
N LEU A 151 -5.35 8.86 5.70
CA LEU A 151 -4.83 9.69 4.62
C LEU A 151 -5.97 10.32 3.81
N ASN A 152 -6.07 11.65 3.85
CA ASN A 152 -7.04 12.42 3.07
C ASN A 152 -6.38 13.46 2.16
N VAL A 153 -6.96 13.71 0.99
CA VAL A 153 -6.38 14.60 -0.03
C VAL A 153 -7.12 15.95 -0.07
N LYS A 154 -6.36 17.05 -0.23
CA LYS A 154 -6.89 18.38 -0.58
C LYS A 154 -6.16 18.87 -1.83
N LEU A 155 -6.91 19.15 -2.89
CA LEU A 155 -6.36 19.56 -4.18
C LEU A 155 -6.60 21.05 -4.41
N SER A 156 -5.56 21.75 -4.86
CA SER A 156 -5.62 23.16 -5.26
C SER A 156 -5.59 23.36 -6.79
N PHE A 157 -5.51 22.26 -7.54
CA PHE A 157 -5.46 22.22 -9.01
C PHE A 157 -6.18 20.97 -9.53
N ASP A 158 -6.50 20.93 -10.83
CA ASP A 158 -7.05 19.73 -11.46
C ASP A 158 -5.91 18.74 -11.78
N ILE A 159 -5.90 17.61 -11.08
CA ILE A 159 -4.90 16.54 -11.27
C ILE A 159 -4.99 15.86 -12.64
N ASN A 160 -6.09 16.06 -13.37
CA ASN A 160 -6.31 15.48 -14.69
C ASN A 160 -5.94 16.45 -15.82
N GLU A 161 -5.69 17.73 -15.50
CA GLU A 161 -5.25 18.72 -16.47
C GLU A 161 -3.77 18.48 -16.82
N ASP A 162 -3.53 17.94 -18.02
CA ASP A 162 -2.18 17.82 -18.56
C ASP A 162 -1.72 19.15 -19.19
N ILE A 163 -1.20 20.04 -18.35
CA ILE A 163 -0.65 21.33 -18.77
C ILE A 163 0.58 21.20 -19.69
N ALA A 164 1.23 20.01 -19.74
CA ALA A 164 2.37 19.75 -20.61
C ALA A 164 1.93 19.31 -22.02
N ALA A 165 0.68 18.85 -22.20
CA ALA A 165 0.16 18.34 -23.46
C ALA A 165 0.37 19.28 -24.67
N PRO A 166 0.17 20.62 -24.58
CA PRO A 166 0.43 21.52 -25.71
C PRO A 166 1.90 21.50 -26.18
N TYR A 167 2.86 21.34 -25.26
CA TYR A 167 4.28 21.25 -25.57
C TYR A 167 4.63 19.88 -26.16
N ILE A 168 4.09 18.81 -25.57
CA ILE A 168 4.27 17.43 -26.07
C ILE A 168 3.75 17.31 -27.51
N ALA A 169 2.61 17.93 -27.82
CA ALA A 169 2.00 17.90 -29.14
C ALA A 169 2.86 18.53 -30.24
N THR A 170 3.81 19.42 -29.89
CA THR A 170 4.77 19.96 -30.86
C THR A 170 5.78 18.92 -31.36
N GLY A 171 5.92 17.80 -30.65
CA GLY A 171 6.94 16.78 -30.90
C GLY A 171 8.35 17.17 -30.42
N ALA A 172 8.56 18.40 -29.95
CA ALA A 172 9.84 18.83 -29.38
C ALA A 172 9.99 18.27 -27.96
N ARG A 173 11.02 17.44 -27.75
CA ARG A 173 11.30 16.78 -26.48
C ARG A 173 12.63 17.28 -25.90
N PRO A 174 12.62 18.15 -24.87
CA PRO A 174 13.86 18.57 -24.23
C PRO A 174 14.52 17.39 -23.51
N LYS A 175 15.85 17.37 -23.47
CA LYS A 175 16.59 16.32 -22.75
C LYS A 175 16.67 16.64 -21.27
N VAL A 176 16.50 15.61 -20.43
CA VAL A 176 16.85 15.65 -19.01
C VAL A 176 17.97 14.68 -18.72
N ALA A 177 19.01 15.14 -18.03
CA ALA A 177 20.08 14.29 -17.52
C ALA A 177 19.58 13.58 -16.26
N VAL A 178 19.21 12.30 -16.39
CA VAL A 178 18.83 11.45 -15.27
C VAL A 178 20.11 10.93 -14.63
N LEU A 179 20.62 11.71 -13.68
CA LEU A 179 21.94 11.52 -13.12
C LEU A 179 21.92 10.41 -12.07
N ARG A 180 22.87 9.48 -12.19
CA ARG A 180 23.05 8.39 -11.24
C ARG A 180 24.53 8.06 -10.98
N GLU A 181 24.78 7.48 -9.82
CA GLU A 181 26.06 6.94 -9.37
C GLU A 181 25.90 5.46 -9.00
N GLN A 182 26.99 4.74 -8.80
CA GLN A 182 26.97 3.39 -8.23
C GLN A 182 26.16 3.36 -6.92
N GLY A 183 25.17 2.47 -6.85
CA GLY A 183 24.26 2.33 -5.71
C GLY A 183 22.97 3.16 -5.80
N VAL A 184 22.85 4.08 -6.76
CA VAL A 184 21.57 4.71 -7.12
C VAL A 184 20.64 3.64 -7.71
N ASN A 185 19.40 3.60 -7.25
CA ASN A 185 18.44 2.55 -7.61
C ASN A 185 17.06 3.06 -8.04
N SER A 186 16.83 4.38 -8.00
CA SER A 186 15.54 5.01 -8.36
C SER A 186 15.55 5.80 -9.66
N HIS A 187 16.45 5.47 -10.59
CA HIS A 187 16.64 6.24 -11.82
C HIS A 187 15.63 5.89 -12.93
N VAL A 188 15.02 4.71 -12.92
CA VAL A 188 14.10 4.26 -13.97
C VAL A 188 12.72 4.92 -13.82
N GLU A 189 12.17 4.93 -12.60
CA GLU A 189 10.91 5.60 -12.30
C GLU A 189 11.02 7.13 -12.43
N MET A 190 12.20 7.69 -12.11
CA MET A 190 12.49 9.09 -12.34
C MET A 190 12.47 9.43 -13.84
N ALA A 191 13.16 8.62 -14.65
CA ALA A 191 13.12 8.77 -16.11
C ALA A 191 11.70 8.64 -16.68
N ALA A 192 10.90 7.68 -16.18
CA ALA A 192 9.52 7.47 -16.62
C ALA A 192 8.62 8.68 -16.30
N ALA A 193 8.78 9.30 -15.14
CA ALA A 193 8.04 10.50 -14.75
C ALA A 193 8.32 11.67 -15.72
N PHE A 194 9.60 11.94 -16.00
CA PHE A 194 10.01 12.96 -16.97
C PHE A 194 9.56 12.61 -18.40
N HIS A 195 9.64 11.34 -18.80
CA HIS A 195 9.19 10.89 -20.12
C HIS A 195 7.69 11.16 -20.32
N ARG A 196 6.87 10.88 -19.29
CA ARG A 196 5.43 11.18 -19.29
C ARG A 196 5.17 12.68 -19.44
N ALA A 197 5.99 13.52 -18.82
CA ALA A 197 5.92 14.98 -18.94
C ALA A 197 6.51 15.55 -20.25
N GLY A 198 6.97 14.71 -21.18
CA GLY A 198 7.41 15.13 -22.51
C GLY A 198 8.92 15.19 -22.75
N PHE A 199 9.75 14.77 -21.79
CA PHE A 199 11.21 14.84 -21.93
C PHE A 199 11.81 13.61 -22.59
N ASP A 200 12.95 13.79 -23.25
CA ASP A 200 13.88 12.69 -23.57
C ASP A 200 14.79 12.45 -22.37
N ALA A 201 14.46 11.42 -21.58
CA ALA A 201 15.22 11.04 -20.39
C ALA A 201 16.49 10.30 -20.80
N ILE A 202 17.65 10.87 -20.49
CA ILE A 202 18.96 10.28 -20.80
C ILE A 202 19.57 9.75 -19.52
N ASP A 203 19.95 8.46 -19.53
CA ASP A 203 20.76 7.88 -18.47
C ASP A 203 22.14 8.52 -18.47
N VAL A 204 22.50 9.18 -17.38
CA VAL A 204 23.82 9.81 -17.21
C VAL A 204 24.46 9.22 -15.96
N HIS A 205 25.32 8.23 -16.13
CA HIS A 205 26.11 7.73 -15.03
C HIS A 205 27.28 8.69 -14.74
N MET A 206 27.72 8.78 -13.48
CA MET A 206 28.90 9.58 -13.12
C MET A 206 30.15 9.18 -13.90
N SER A 207 30.29 7.89 -14.22
CA SER A 207 31.37 7.41 -15.09
C SER A 207 31.31 7.96 -16.52
N ASP A 208 30.13 8.34 -17.03
CA ASP A 208 29.96 8.94 -18.36
C ASP A 208 30.47 10.38 -18.38
N LEU A 209 30.22 11.12 -17.29
CA LEU A 209 30.76 12.46 -17.10
C LEU A 209 32.29 12.43 -16.93
N LEU A 210 32.79 11.52 -16.08
CA LEU A 210 34.22 11.31 -15.83
C LEU A 210 34.96 10.89 -17.11
N GLY A 211 34.37 9.99 -17.88
CA GLY A 211 34.91 9.51 -19.15
C GLY A 211 34.71 10.45 -20.33
N GLY A 212 34.03 11.58 -20.13
CA GLY A 212 33.72 12.55 -21.19
C GLY A 212 32.79 12.04 -22.29
N ARG A 213 32.04 10.95 -22.04
CA ARG A 213 31.01 10.43 -22.96
C ARG A 213 29.79 11.33 -23.01
N ILE A 214 29.51 12.02 -21.91
CA ILE A 214 28.41 12.99 -21.78
C ILE A 214 28.96 14.31 -21.21
N GLY A 215 28.41 15.42 -21.70
CA GLY A 215 28.65 16.76 -21.15
C GLY A 215 27.32 17.45 -20.83
N LEU A 216 27.23 18.04 -19.63
CA LEU A 216 25.96 18.60 -19.15
C LEU A 216 25.53 19.88 -19.86
N GLY A 217 26.45 20.59 -20.53
CA GLY A 217 26.11 21.73 -21.39
C GLY A 217 25.15 21.41 -22.55
N ASN A 218 24.90 20.11 -22.83
CA ASN A 218 23.93 19.65 -23.82
C ASN A 218 22.50 19.49 -23.25
N PHE A 219 22.27 19.84 -21.99
CA PHE A 219 21.01 19.66 -21.27
C PHE A 219 20.52 20.98 -20.68
N GLN A 220 19.20 21.12 -20.58
CA GLN A 220 18.55 22.25 -19.90
C GLN A 220 17.91 21.83 -18.57
N ALA A 221 17.88 20.52 -18.30
CA ALA A 221 17.36 19.94 -17.08
C ALA A 221 18.26 18.78 -16.62
N LEU A 222 18.36 18.63 -15.31
CA LEU A 222 19.05 17.53 -14.65
C LEU A 222 18.25 17.12 -13.41
N VAL A 223 18.30 15.83 -13.10
CA VAL A 223 17.76 15.29 -11.84
C VAL A 223 18.75 14.30 -11.24
N ALA A 224 19.11 14.48 -9.96
CA ALA A 224 19.89 13.52 -9.21
C ALA A 224 18.93 12.49 -8.58
N CYS A 225 19.10 11.22 -8.91
CA CYS A 225 18.15 10.18 -8.53
C CYS A 225 18.43 9.60 -7.13
N GLY A 226 17.37 9.07 -6.51
CA GLY A 226 17.45 8.43 -5.20
C GLY A 226 18.10 7.04 -5.20
N GLY A 227 18.50 6.60 -4.01
CA GLY A 227 19.08 5.29 -3.73
C GLY A 227 20.16 5.38 -2.67
N PHE A 228 21.04 4.39 -2.66
CA PHE A 228 22.10 4.23 -1.66
C PHE A 228 23.46 4.36 -2.35
N SER A 229 23.75 5.55 -2.89
CA SER A 229 25.02 5.78 -3.58
C SER A 229 26.20 5.48 -2.65
N TYR A 230 27.12 4.62 -3.07
CA TYR A 230 28.20 4.08 -2.21
C TYR A 230 27.72 3.43 -0.90
N GLY A 231 26.47 2.96 -0.82
CA GLY A 231 25.90 2.34 0.37
C GLY A 231 25.72 3.30 1.55
N ASP A 232 25.62 4.61 1.28
CA ASP A 232 25.55 5.70 2.27
C ASP A 232 26.74 5.76 3.25
N VAL A 233 27.82 5.05 2.93
CA VAL A 233 29.06 5.08 3.69
C VAL A 233 29.67 6.47 3.60
N LEU A 234 30.15 6.98 4.74
CA LEU A 234 30.62 8.37 4.93
C LEU A 234 29.50 9.43 4.91
N GLY A 235 28.23 9.02 5.01
CA GLY A 235 27.06 9.87 4.98
C GLY A 235 26.30 9.76 3.65
N ALA A 236 24.98 9.68 3.71
CA ALA A 236 24.14 9.57 2.51
C ALA A 236 24.41 10.72 1.53
N GLY A 237 24.72 10.39 0.27
CA GLY A 237 25.04 11.35 -0.79
C GLY A 237 26.45 11.99 -0.73
N GLU A 238 27.18 11.86 0.40
CA GLU A 238 28.47 12.54 0.60
C GLU A 238 29.56 12.01 -0.33
N GLY A 239 29.66 10.68 -0.50
CA GLY A 239 30.63 10.08 -1.41
C GLY A 239 30.44 10.53 -2.86
N TRP A 240 29.18 10.60 -3.31
CA TRP A 240 28.82 11.09 -4.64
C TRP A 240 29.10 12.58 -4.81
N ALA A 241 28.70 13.43 -3.86
CA ALA A 241 28.99 14.86 -3.92
C ALA A 241 30.50 15.14 -3.92
N LYS A 242 31.26 14.48 -3.03
CA LYS A 242 32.71 14.65 -2.90
C LYS A 242 33.46 14.12 -4.12
N SER A 243 32.98 13.06 -4.79
CA SER A 243 33.60 12.58 -6.04
C SER A 243 33.54 13.62 -7.16
N ILE A 244 32.47 14.42 -7.21
CA ILE A 244 32.34 15.58 -8.12
C ILE A 244 33.26 16.72 -7.69
N LEU A 245 33.24 17.10 -6.40
CA LEU A 245 33.98 18.25 -5.88
C LEU A 245 35.49 18.05 -5.93
N PHE A 246 35.98 16.83 -5.70
CA PHE A 246 37.41 16.53 -5.68
C PHE A 246 37.98 16.16 -7.05
N ASN A 247 37.18 16.28 -8.11
CA ASN A 247 37.63 16.07 -9.49
C ASN A 247 37.43 17.33 -10.35
N PRO A 248 38.43 18.21 -10.48
CA PRO A 248 38.28 19.53 -11.11
C PRO A 248 37.72 19.53 -12.55
N PRO A 249 38.06 18.58 -13.44
CA PRO A 249 37.41 18.42 -14.74
C PRO A 249 35.91 18.11 -14.67
N SER A 250 35.46 17.40 -13.64
CA SER A 250 34.05 17.09 -13.41
C SER A 250 33.31 18.28 -12.81
N THR A 251 33.94 18.98 -11.86
CA THR A 251 33.39 20.21 -11.24
C THR A 251 33.17 21.35 -12.24
N ARG A 252 33.90 21.40 -13.36
CA ARG A 252 33.70 22.39 -14.44
C ARG A 252 32.65 21.97 -15.47
N ARG A 253 32.20 20.71 -15.43
CA ARG A 253 31.25 20.11 -16.38
C ARG A 253 29.87 19.89 -15.77
N VAL A 254 29.76 20.01 -14.45
CA VAL A 254 28.52 20.17 -13.66
C VAL A 254 28.32 21.67 -13.42
#